data_AF-A0A6I8LJ13-F1
#
_entry.id   AF-A0A6I8LJ13-F1
#
_cell.length_a   1.000
_cell.length_b   1.000
_cell.length_c   1.000
_cell.angle_alpha   90.00
_cell.angle_beta   90.00
_cell.angle_gamma   90.00
#
_symmetry.space_group_name_H-M   'P 1'
#
loop_
_entity.id
_entity.type
_entity.pdbx_description
1 polymer ?
#
loop_
_entity_poly.entity_id
_entity_poly.type
_entity_poly.pdbx_seq_one_letter_code
_entity_poly.pdbx_strand_id
1 'polypeptide(L)'
;MATTTRTKTVPKPVQAARALLALLGLSHLVIPVVLGLREDALRDQVAAQHPDFGAAEVARSADVAVVSGAIFHGLLLLLCLLLVVKLASGRPWTRWLTTVSQLLSVVFGFFSWSSSPMFHAVIPVAAAAQLAVVVLVWAPRSSRDFFAKR
;
A
#
# COMPACT_ATOMS: atom_id res chain seq x y z
N MET A 1 12.52 45.90 8.64
CA MET A 1 11.27 45.11 8.73
C MET A 1 11.66 43.64 8.59
N ALA A 2 11.66 42.87 9.69
CA ALA A 2 12.11 41.48 9.69
C ALA A 2 10.92 40.55 9.36
N THR A 3 10.94 39.94 8.18
CA THR A 3 9.95 38.95 7.77
C THR A 3 10.22 37.64 8.52
N THR A 4 9.59 37.44 9.67
CA THR A 4 9.66 36.15 10.37
C THR A 4 8.99 35.07 9.51
N THR A 5 9.80 34.24 8.86
CA THR A 5 9.38 33.01 8.18
C THR A 5 8.88 32.02 9.23
N ARG A 6 7.59 32.11 9.58
CA ARG A 6 6.93 31.13 10.45
C ARG A 6 7.04 29.76 9.78
N THR A 7 7.91 28.89 10.30
CA THR A 7 8.02 27.49 9.90
C THR A 7 6.66 26.83 10.15
N LYS A 8 5.87 26.64 9.08
CA LYS A 8 4.55 26.02 9.17
C LYS A 8 4.73 24.54 9.52
N THR A 9 4.43 24.19 10.76
CA THR A 9 4.45 22.84 11.29
C THR A 9 3.41 21.96 10.59
N VAL A 10 3.78 20.72 10.23
CA VAL A 10 2.84 19.73 9.68
C VAL A 10 1.79 19.37 10.75
N PRO A 11 0.47 19.40 10.45
CA PRO A 11 -0.56 19.04 11.42
C PRO A 11 -0.44 17.60 11.93
N LYS A 12 -0.78 17.34 13.21
CA LYS A 12 -0.73 15.99 13.81
C LYS A 12 -1.44 14.91 12.99
N PRO A 13 -2.65 15.12 12.42
CA PRO A 13 -3.30 14.08 11.61
C PRO A 13 -2.52 13.75 10.32
N VAL A 14 -1.87 14.75 9.71
CA VAL A 14 -1.00 14.52 8.54
C VAL A 14 0.27 13.78 8.95
N GLN A 15 0.83 14.05 10.13
CA GLN A 15 1.95 13.26 10.67
C GLN A 15 1.54 11.80 10.92
N ALA A 16 0.35 11.57 11.50
CA ALA A 16 -0.19 10.23 11.70
C ALA A 16 -0.43 9.49 10.37
N ALA A 17 -0.98 10.18 9.36
CA ALA A 17 -1.15 9.61 8.03
C ALA A 17 0.20 9.21 7.41
N ARG A 18 1.25 10.01 7.60
CA ARG A 18 2.61 9.67 7.16
C ARG A 18 3.17 8.45 7.90
N ALA A 19 2.97 8.36 9.21
CA ALA A 19 3.40 7.18 9.99
C ALA A 19 2.67 5.91 9.50
N LEU A 20 1.36 5.97 9.29
CA LEU A 20 0.58 4.85 8.75
C LEU A 20 1.02 4.48 7.33
N LEU A 21 1.27 5.45 6.44
CA LEU A 21 1.81 5.18 5.10
C LEU A 21 3.18 4.49 5.16
N ALA A 22 4.05 4.86 6.11
CA ALA A 22 5.33 4.19 6.28
C ALA A 22 5.15 2.73 6.72
N LEU A 23 4.25 2.48 7.69
CA LEU A 23 3.92 1.12 8.14
C LEU A 23 3.30 0.27 7.02
N LEU A 24 2.37 0.85 6.24
CA LEU A 24 1.79 0.21 5.06
C LEU A 24 2.84 -0.10 4.01
N GLY A 25 3.75 0.85 3.74
CA GLY A 25 4.89 0.64 2.85
C GLY A 25 5.73 -0.57 3.28
N LEU A 26 6.13 -0.64 4.56
CA LEU A 26 6.87 -1.77 5.10
C LEU A 26 6.09 -3.09 5.02
N SER A 27 4.77 -3.05 5.21
CA SER A 27 3.93 -4.25 5.11
C SER A 27 3.96 -4.88 3.71
N HIS A 28 4.23 -4.10 2.66
CA HIS A 28 4.39 -4.63 1.30
C HIS A 28 5.63 -5.53 1.13
N LEU A 29 6.58 -5.52 2.07
CA LEU A 29 7.70 -6.49 2.07
C LEU A 29 7.27 -7.88 2.54
N VAL A 30 6.18 -7.99 3.31
CA VAL A 30 5.74 -9.26 3.89
C VAL A 30 5.28 -10.22 2.79
N ILE A 31 4.50 -9.74 1.83
CA ILE A 31 3.94 -10.58 0.76
C ILE A 31 5.03 -11.25 -0.11
N PRO A 32 6.01 -10.53 -0.71
CA PRO A 32 7.04 -11.17 -1.51
C PRO A 32 7.92 -12.12 -0.68
N VAL A 33 8.18 -11.81 0.59
CA VAL A 33 8.89 -12.73 1.49
C VAL A 33 8.08 -14.01 1.71
N VAL A 34 6.79 -13.91 1.98
CA VAL A 34 5.92 -15.07 2.16
C VAL A 34 5.81 -15.89 0.88
N LEU A 35 5.60 -15.24 -0.27
CA LEU A 35 5.53 -15.93 -1.57
C LEU A 35 6.82 -16.68 -1.89
N GLY A 36 7.99 -16.07 -1.67
CA GLY A 36 9.28 -16.73 -1.87
C GLY A 36 9.54 -17.88 -0.90
N LEU A 37 9.17 -17.73 0.39
CA LEU A 37 9.34 -18.79 1.40
C LEU A 37 8.30 -19.92 1.27
N ARG A 38 7.22 -19.72 0.51
CA ARG A 38 6.11 -20.66 0.33
C ARG A 38 5.88 -21.00 -1.15
N GLU A 39 6.93 -20.96 -1.96
CA GLU A 39 6.83 -21.20 -3.40
C GLU A 39 6.27 -22.60 -3.71
N ASP A 40 6.63 -23.62 -2.95
CA ASP A 40 6.08 -24.98 -3.15
C ASP A 40 4.57 -25.03 -2.89
N ALA A 41 4.08 -24.37 -1.83
CA ALA A 41 2.65 -24.28 -1.57
C ALA A 41 1.91 -23.49 -2.67
N LEU A 42 2.58 -22.51 -3.28
CA LEU A 42 2.05 -21.78 -4.43
C LEU A 42 1.98 -22.69 -5.67
N ARG A 43 2.99 -23.54 -5.91
CA ARG A 43 2.97 -24.54 -6.98
C ARG A 43 1.82 -25.54 -6.79
N ASP A 44 1.63 -26.04 -5.57
CA ASP A 44 0.51 -26.92 -5.24
C ASP A 44 -0.84 -26.24 -5.53
N GLN A 45 -0.98 -24.96 -5.16
CA GLN A 45 -2.18 -24.19 -5.44
C GLN A 45 -2.41 -24.00 -6.95
N VAL A 46 -1.36 -23.69 -7.72
CA VAL A 46 -1.45 -23.56 -9.18
C VAL A 46 -1.86 -24.89 -9.82
N ALA A 47 -1.25 -26.00 -9.43
CA ALA A 47 -1.60 -27.33 -9.94
C ALA A 47 -3.06 -27.70 -9.62
N ALA A 48 -3.56 -27.33 -8.44
CA ALA A 48 -4.95 -27.56 -8.06
C ALA A 48 -5.94 -26.68 -8.85
N GLN A 49 -5.55 -25.45 -9.19
CA GLN A 49 -6.38 -24.51 -9.96
C GLN A 49 -6.35 -24.78 -11.47
N HIS A 50 -5.26 -25.38 -11.98
CA HIS A 50 -5.00 -25.66 -13.39
C HIS A 50 -4.59 -27.13 -13.57
N PRO A 51 -5.55 -28.09 -13.47
CA PRO A 51 -5.25 -29.52 -13.50
C PRO A 51 -4.73 -30.01 -14.87
N ASP A 52 -4.86 -29.19 -15.91
CA ASP A 52 -4.35 -29.40 -17.26
C ASP A 52 -2.87 -29.00 -17.43
N PHE A 53 -2.29 -28.27 -16.47
CA PHE A 53 -0.88 -27.86 -16.54
C PHE A 53 0.08 -29.02 -16.26
N GLY A 54 1.11 -29.14 -17.09
CA GLY A 54 2.26 -29.97 -16.78
C GLY A 54 3.16 -29.36 -15.70
N ALA A 55 4.06 -30.17 -15.13
CA ALA A 55 4.96 -29.72 -14.05
C ALA A 55 5.79 -28.47 -14.40
N ALA A 56 6.23 -28.34 -15.66
CA ALA A 56 6.99 -27.18 -16.12
C ALA A 56 6.13 -25.90 -16.19
N GLU A 57 4.85 -26.02 -16.53
CA GLU A 57 3.92 -24.90 -16.60
C GLU A 57 3.54 -24.42 -15.20
N VAL A 58 3.33 -25.36 -14.26
CA VAL A 58 3.12 -25.07 -12.84
C VAL A 58 4.32 -24.30 -12.26
N ALA A 59 5.54 -24.82 -12.46
CA ALA A 59 6.76 -24.18 -11.96
C ALA A 59 6.94 -22.76 -12.54
N ARG A 60 6.75 -22.60 -13.85
CA ARG A 60 6.82 -21.28 -14.51
C ARG A 60 5.77 -20.31 -13.97
N SER A 61 4.54 -20.78 -13.78
CA SER A 61 3.44 -19.94 -13.29
C SER A 61 3.67 -19.46 -11.86
N ALA A 62 4.20 -20.35 -11.00
CA ALA A 62 4.60 -19.98 -9.65
C ALA A 62 5.74 -18.94 -9.65
N ASP A 63 6.78 -19.13 -10.46
CA ASP A 63 7.88 -18.17 -10.59
C ASP A 63 7.39 -16.79 -11.07
N VAL A 64 6.54 -16.77 -12.11
CA VAL A 64 5.90 -15.55 -12.59
C VAL A 64 5.08 -14.88 -11.50
N ALA A 65 4.31 -15.64 -10.71
CA ALA A 65 3.53 -15.10 -9.60
C ALA A 65 4.42 -14.51 -8.49
N VAL A 66 5.52 -15.16 -8.13
CA VAL A 66 6.50 -14.63 -7.15
C VAL A 66 7.13 -13.34 -7.66
N VAL A 67 7.66 -13.34 -8.88
CA VAL A 67 8.35 -12.19 -9.47
C VAL A 67 7.40 -11.01 -9.67
N SER A 68 6.23 -11.25 -10.28
CA SER A 68 5.23 -10.20 -10.50
C SER A 68 4.68 -9.64 -9.18
N GLY A 69 4.43 -10.50 -8.19
CA GLY A 69 4.06 -10.09 -6.83
C GLY A 69 5.12 -9.21 -6.19
N ALA A 70 6.40 -9.60 -6.27
CA ALA A 70 7.51 -8.81 -5.74
C ALA A 70 7.65 -7.44 -6.42
N ILE A 71 7.54 -7.37 -7.75
CA ILE A 71 7.60 -6.11 -8.49
C ILE A 71 6.42 -5.22 -8.08
N PHE A 72 5.20 -5.74 -8.10
CA PHE A 72 4.00 -4.98 -7.74
C PHE A 72 4.09 -4.41 -6.32
N HIS A 73 4.45 -5.23 -5.35
CA HIS A 73 4.60 -4.79 -3.96
C HIS A 73 5.80 -3.84 -3.77
N GLY A 74 6.89 -4.02 -4.50
CA GLY A 74 8.01 -3.09 -4.52
C GLY A 74 7.60 -1.70 -5.01
N LEU A 75 6.78 -1.62 -6.08
CA LEU A 75 6.23 -0.35 -6.57
C LEU A 75 5.33 0.32 -5.53
N LEU A 76 4.47 -0.43 -4.84
CA LEU A 76 3.61 0.10 -3.78
C LEU A 76 4.42 0.59 -2.58
N LEU A 77 5.48 -0.12 -2.18
CA LEU A 77 6.43 0.35 -1.16
C LEU A 77 7.03 1.70 -1.57
N LEU A 78 7.59 1.81 -2.78
CA LEU A 78 8.20 3.05 -3.27
C LEU A 78 7.18 4.20 -3.32
N LEU A 79 5.95 3.93 -3.76
CA LEU A 79 4.87 4.90 -3.75
C LEU A 79 4.53 5.36 -2.33
N CYS A 80 4.43 4.44 -1.36
CA CYS A 80 4.20 4.79 0.04
C CYS A 80 5.33 5.68 0.58
N LEU A 81 6.59 5.33 0.34
CA LEU A 81 7.74 6.15 0.77
C LEU A 81 7.73 7.54 0.12
N LEU A 82 7.42 7.62 -1.18
CA LEU A 82 7.25 8.89 -1.88
C LEU A 82 6.17 9.74 -1.22
N LEU A 83 5.02 9.15 -0.89
CA LEU A 83 3.92 9.84 -0.22
C LEU A 83 4.26 10.25 1.21
N VAL A 84 4.99 9.44 1.98
CA VAL A 84 5.50 9.81 3.30
C VAL A 84 6.31 11.12 3.23
N VAL A 85 7.14 11.28 2.20
CA VAL A 85 7.93 12.50 2.00
C VAL A 85 7.06 13.64 1.47
N LYS A 86 6.31 13.40 0.40
CA LYS A 86 5.60 14.45 -0.34
C LYS A 86 4.36 14.97 0.38
N LEU A 87 3.70 14.18 1.21
CA LEU A 87 2.50 14.60 1.94
C LEU A 87 2.80 15.76 2.90
N ALA A 88 4.04 15.86 3.40
CA ALA A 88 4.49 17.00 4.22
C ALA A 88 4.58 18.33 3.44
N SER A 89 4.54 18.30 2.10
CA SER A 89 4.55 19.52 1.29
C SER A 89 3.24 20.29 1.35
N GLY A 90 2.14 19.64 1.74
CA GLY A 90 0.80 20.24 1.78
C GLY A 90 0.21 20.58 0.42
N ARG A 91 0.81 20.11 -0.68
CA ARG A 91 0.29 20.38 -2.04
C ARG A 91 -1.01 19.62 -2.29
N PRO A 92 -2.06 20.22 -2.91
CA PRO A 92 -3.35 19.59 -3.15
C PRO A 92 -3.25 18.27 -3.92
N TRP A 93 -2.35 18.18 -4.90
CA TRP A 93 -2.17 16.96 -5.70
C TRP A 93 -1.62 15.79 -4.86
N THR A 94 -0.82 16.06 -3.82
CA THR A 94 -0.29 14.98 -2.95
C THR A 94 -1.37 14.34 -2.10
N ARG A 95 -2.39 15.14 -1.69
CA ARG A 95 -3.58 14.64 -1.01
C ARG A 95 -4.39 13.73 -1.94
N TRP A 96 -4.66 14.18 -3.16
CA TRP A 96 -5.37 13.38 -4.16
C TRP A 96 -4.63 12.10 -4.52
N LEU A 97 -3.32 12.18 -4.79
CA LEU A 97 -2.51 10.99 -5.07
C LEU A 97 -2.52 10.00 -3.91
N THR A 98 -2.43 10.49 -2.67
CA THR A 98 -2.57 9.63 -1.48
C THR A 98 -3.95 8.97 -1.47
N THR A 99 -5.02 9.72 -1.66
CA THR A 99 -6.38 9.17 -1.64
C THR A 99 -6.60 8.12 -2.73
N VAL A 100 -6.26 8.43 -3.98
CA VAL A 100 -6.44 7.51 -5.10
C VAL A 100 -5.60 6.25 -4.90
N SER A 101 -4.33 6.38 -4.52
CA SER A 101 -3.46 5.21 -4.27
C SER A 101 -3.98 4.33 -3.14
N GLN A 102 -4.43 4.91 -2.02
CA GLN A 102 -4.95 4.12 -0.90
C GLN A 102 -6.26 3.42 -1.26
N LEU A 103 -7.19 4.09 -1.96
CA LEU A 103 -8.43 3.48 -2.40
C LEU A 103 -8.20 2.36 -3.43
N LEU A 104 -7.30 2.57 -4.39
CA LEU A 104 -6.90 1.51 -5.32
C LEU A 104 -6.26 0.32 -4.58
N SER A 105 -5.46 0.59 -3.54
CA SER A 105 -4.86 -0.47 -2.74
C SER A 105 -5.90 -1.28 -1.96
N VAL A 106 -7.00 -0.67 -1.50
CA VAL A 106 -8.14 -1.39 -0.91
C VAL A 106 -8.80 -2.29 -1.95
N VAL A 107 -9.03 -1.79 -3.17
CA VAL A 107 -9.63 -2.57 -4.26
C VAL A 107 -8.74 -3.75 -4.66
N PHE A 108 -7.44 -3.55 -4.86
CA PHE A 108 -6.49 -4.64 -5.15
C PHE A 108 -6.34 -5.61 -3.97
N GLY A 109 -6.44 -5.09 -2.73
CA GLY A 109 -6.52 -5.90 -1.53
C GLY A 109 -7.71 -6.84 -1.57
N PHE A 110 -8.90 -6.39 -1.98
CA PHE A 110 -10.07 -7.26 -2.09
C PHE A 110 -9.84 -8.45 -3.05
N PHE A 111 -9.25 -8.21 -4.22
CA PHE A 111 -8.91 -9.30 -5.15
C PHE A 111 -7.90 -10.28 -4.54
N SER A 112 -6.88 -9.76 -3.85
CA SER A 112 -5.88 -10.59 -3.15
C SER A 112 -6.51 -11.38 -2.00
N TRP A 113 -7.50 -10.82 -1.31
CA TRP A 113 -8.23 -11.51 -0.24
C TRP A 113 -9.04 -12.68 -0.79
N SER A 114 -9.71 -12.48 -1.93
CA SER A 114 -10.50 -13.54 -2.56
C SER A 114 -9.68 -14.67 -3.18
N SER A 115 -8.38 -14.49 -3.41
CA SER A 115 -7.55 -15.47 -4.13
C SER A 115 -6.98 -16.58 -3.25
N SER A 116 -6.82 -16.34 -1.94
CA SER A 116 -6.27 -17.35 -1.04
C SER A 116 -6.59 -17.08 0.44
N PRO A 117 -6.95 -18.12 1.22
CA PRO A 117 -7.17 -18.01 2.67
C PRO A 117 -5.97 -17.46 3.44
N MET A 118 -4.75 -17.58 2.91
CA MET A 118 -3.53 -17.09 3.57
C MET A 118 -3.54 -15.57 3.80
N PHE A 119 -4.35 -14.83 3.04
CA PHE A 119 -4.44 -13.38 3.14
C PHE A 119 -5.61 -12.87 3.99
N HIS A 120 -6.49 -13.76 4.47
CA HIS A 120 -7.74 -13.37 5.12
C HIS A 120 -7.56 -12.58 6.42
N ALA A 121 -6.49 -12.83 7.17
CA ALA A 121 -6.20 -12.11 8.40
C ALA A 121 -5.56 -10.73 8.15
N VAL A 122 -4.70 -10.62 7.14
CA VAL A 122 -3.83 -9.43 6.94
C VAL A 122 -4.55 -8.34 6.16
N ILE A 123 -5.31 -8.70 5.12
CA ILE A 123 -5.89 -7.72 4.21
C ILE A 123 -6.94 -6.81 4.87
N PRO A 124 -7.88 -7.30 5.71
CA PRO A 124 -8.83 -6.42 6.39
C PRO A 124 -8.15 -5.37 7.26
N VAL A 125 -7.05 -5.74 7.93
CA VAL A 125 -6.26 -4.83 8.76
C VAL A 125 -5.57 -3.77 7.90
N ALA A 126 -4.95 -4.18 6.79
CA ALA A 126 -4.32 -3.26 5.84
C ALA A 126 -5.35 -2.30 5.21
N ALA A 127 -6.53 -2.81 4.83
CA ALA A 127 -7.62 -2.01 4.27
C ALA A 127 -8.13 -0.97 5.28
N ALA A 128 -8.32 -1.35 6.54
CA ALA A 128 -8.69 -0.42 7.60
C ALA A 128 -7.65 0.70 7.79
N ALA A 129 -6.36 0.36 7.76
CA ALA A 129 -5.27 1.34 7.85
C ALA A 129 -5.23 2.29 6.62
N GLN A 130 -5.45 1.77 5.41
CA GLN A 130 -5.53 2.58 4.19
C GLN A 130 -6.70 3.56 4.24
N LEU A 131 -7.88 3.11 4.69
CA LEU A 131 -9.05 3.97 4.90
C LEU A 131 -8.79 5.01 5.99
N ALA A 132 -8.10 4.64 7.08
CA ALA A 132 -7.71 5.59 8.12
C ALA A 132 -6.79 6.70 7.57
N VAL A 133 -5.84 6.38 6.68
CA VAL A 133 -5.03 7.39 5.98
C VAL A 133 -5.91 8.36 5.19
N VAL A 134 -6.89 7.86 4.43
CA VAL A 134 -7.83 8.70 3.67
C VAL A 134 -8.62 9.63 4.60
N VAL A 135 -9.14 9.09 5.70
CA VAL A 135 -9.86 9.88 6.72
C VAL A 135 -8.96 10.96 7.31
N LEU A 136 -7.72 10.63 7.69
CA LEU A 136 -6.80 11.58 8.31
C LEU A 136 -6.42 12.76 7.39
N VAL A 137 -6.37 12.55 6.08
CA VAL A 137 -6.06 13.61 5.12
C VAL A 137 -7.29 14.41 4.68
N TRP A 138 -8.52 13.92 4.90
CA TRP A 138 -9.75 14.61 4.50
C TRP A 138 -10.63 15.15 5.63
N ALA A 139 -10.81 14.41 6.73
CA ALA A 139 -11.80 14.74 7.75
C ALA A 139 -11.36 15.84 8.73
N PRO A 140 -10.14 15.81 9.32
CA PRO A 140 -9.72 16.83 10.29
C PRO A 140 -9.63 18.22 9.66
N ARG A 141 -10.21 19.23 10.32
CA ARG A 141 -10.15 20.64 9.88
C ARG A 141 -8.71 21.10 9.61
N SER A 142 -7.78 20.74 10.50
CA SER A 142 -6.36 21.07 10.36
C SER A 142 -5.71 20.48 9.10
N SER A 143 -6.13 19.29 8.67
CA SER A 143 -5.65 18.67 7.42
C SER A 143 -6.21 19.41 6.21
N ARG A 144 -7.51 19.72 6.21
CA ARG A 144 -8.16 20.46 5.13
C ARG A 144 -7.50 21.82 4.91
N ASP A 145 -7.29 22.58 5.99
CA ASP A 145 -6.63 23.89 5.94
C ASP A 145 -5.18 23.79 5.46
N PHE A 146 -4.48 22.72 5.83
CA PHE A 146 -3.10 22.50 5.42
C PHE A 146 -2.97 22.29 3.92
N PHE A 147 -3.90 21.53 3.32
CA PHE A 147 -3.92 21.28 1.88
C PHE A 147 -4.61 22.36 1.04
N ALA A 148 -5.40 23.26 1.64
CA ALA A 148 -6.07 24.35 0.92
C ALA A 148 -5.18 25.60 0.70
N LYS A 149 -4.12 25.75 1.50
CA LYS A 149 -3.28 26.96 1.56
C LYS A 149 -2.03 26.91 0.68
N ARG A 150 -1.88 25.90 -0.18
CA ARG A 150 -0.68 25.63 -1.00
C ARG A 150 -1.05 25.00 -2.33
#